data_AF-A0A133XNZ2-F1
#
_entry.id   AF-A0A133XNZ2-F1
#
_cell.length_a   1.000
_cell.length_b   1.000
_cell.length_c   1.000
_cell.angle_alpha   90.00
_cell.angle_beta   90.00
_cell.angle_gamma   90.00
#
_symmetry.space_group_name_H-M   'P 1'
#
loop_
_entity.id
_entity.type
_entity.pdbx_description
1 polymer ?
#
loop_
_entity_poly.entity_id
_entity_poly.type
_entity_poly.pdbx_seq_one_letter_code
_entity_poly.pdbx_strand_id
1 'polypeptide(L)'
;MLLAAIGYAFFIFHGLSEHLNPWSQALINAAVKHVYEDKGQQDISVLLFREENLADLKTHYPVPYRLHADILEALASYEPRALFIDFAFVDNRDERAIRELSEAICQLRDAGTKVYLAAPIDNGKLPQVAPDLLACASPAMPEMDGKTAESGILTYFHGRPMSRGFLPTPAFALAADHLGIDPKQAEHMEIVWGKGVAPLNRSWMDCKEKRGLELLEELLHESPLSDKLSCPYHRTITVSHLLNSVGDGDIELALSGKTVFYGAGFRFTGDRVESPVYGEMPGVYLHAMAYDNLLNFGAHYKRADRLGWLVKSIDAVLLLIAAWLLVFLPVPETPEAESLLEFVQHAKTIAIALSLAVPIMAVALDNGIDAACLTGAALYVFVRVVLQKDRAFLVLVILTLLTSALCYYWLDLGPRNILAFIAFFEIVGHYQEKLVKKAKTYYEFRTAFFSGRSSDQEGAVDERPLWDKILGRIFWIFQNPATETKESTP
;
A
#
# COMPACT_ATOMS: atom_id res chain seq x y z
N MET A 1 26.75 12.44 14.27
CA MET A 1 27.14 11.04 13.94
C MET A 1 26.48 10.02 14.86
N LEU A 2 26.69 10.02 16.18
CA LEU A 2 26.05 9.06 17.10
C LEU A 2 24.51 9.08 17.02
N LEU A 3 23.89 10.26 16.97
CA LEU A 3 22.42 10.41 16.83
C LEU A 3 21.90 9.92 15.48
N ALA A 4 22.66 10.14 14.41
CA ALA A 4 22.32 9.59 13.10
C ALA A 4 22.43 8.06 13.09
N ALA A 5 23.41 7.49 13.79
CA ALA A 5 23.55 6.05 13.97
C ALA A 5 22.44 5.45 14.87
N ILE A 6 22.03 6.17 15.92
CA ILE A 6 20.89 5.78 16.78
C ILE A 6 19.58 5.90 16.00
N GLY A 7 19.40 6.97 15.23
CA GLY A 7 18.25 7.15 14.35
C GLY A 7 18.19 6.07 13.28
N TYR A 8 19.32 5.75 12.65
CA TYR A 8 19.45 4.62 11.72
C TYR A 8 19.09 3.30 12.39
N ALA A 9 19.58 3.06 13.61
CA ALA A 9 19.24 1.87 14.38
C ALA A 9 17.75 1.82 14.73
N PHE A 10 17.10 2.93 15.08
CA PHE A 10 15.66 2.97 15.32
C PHE A 10 14.84 2.76 14.03
N PHE A 11 15.27 3.34 12.91
CA PHE A 11 14.59 3.22 11.63
C PHE A 11 14.63 1.80 11.06
N ILE A 12 15.76 1.08 11.23
CA ILE A 12 15.96 -0.29 10.75
C ILE A 12 15.59 -1.36 11.79
N PHE A 13 15.98 -1.20 13.06
CA PHE A 13 15.80 -2.24 14.09
C PHE A 13 14.53 -2.10 14.94
N HIS A 14 13.89 -0.93 14.99
CA HIS A 14 12.65 -0.73 15.78
C HIS A 14 11.37 -0.66 14.93
N GLY A 15 11.43 -0.99 13.64
CA GLY A 15 10.22 -1.12 12.81
C GLY A 15 9.45 0.18 12.54
N LEU A 16 10.07 1.35 12.76
CA LEU A 16 9.42 2.63 12.41
C LEU A 16 9.10 2.70 10.92
N SER A 17 9.98 2.14 10.07
CA SER A 17 9.69 1.92 8.65
C SER A 17 8.45 1.04 8.48
N GLU A 18 8.36 -0.13 9.10
CA GLU A 18 7.19 -1.01 9.02
C GLU A 18 5.86 -0.31 9.39
N HIS A 19 5.88 0.61 10.35
CA HIS A 19 4.69 1.41 10.70
C HIS A 19 4.36 2.52 9.71
N LEU A 20 5.37 3.12 9.06
CA LEU A 20 5.20 4.22 8.11
C LEU A 20 5.04 3.73 6.66
N ASN A 21 5.44 2.49 6.37
CA ASN A 21 5.35 1.87 5.06
C ASN A 21 3.90 1.92 4.55
N PRO A 22 2.86 1.44 5.29
CA PRO A 22 1.49 1.50 4.81
C PRO A 22 1.03 2.91 4.42
N TRP A 23 1.44 3.94 5.16
CA TRP A 23 1.08 5.33 4.89
C TRP A 23 1.82 5.90 3.67
N SER A 24 3.11 5.64 3.54
CA SER A 24 3.87 6.04 2.36
C SER A 24 3.36 5.34 1.11
N GLN A 25 2.97 4.07 1.24
CA GLN A 25 2.39 3.31 0.14
C GLN A 25 1.02 3.83 -0.23
N ALA A 26 0.15 4.11 0.74
CA ALA A 26 -1.15 4.70 0.48
C ALA A 26 -1.00 6.02 -0.29
N LEU A 27 -0.05 6.88 0.10
CA LEU A 27 0.21 8.14 -0.60
C LEU A 27 0.70 7.93 -2.04
N ILE A 28 1.61 6.98 -2.27
CA ILE A 28 2.14 6.81 -3.62
C ILE A 28 1.21 5.99 -4.49
N ASN A 29 0.49 5.00 -3.97
CA ASN A 29 -0.65 4.43 -4.67
C ASN A 29 -1.66 5.53 -4.97
N ALA A 30 -1.86 6.49 -4.06
CA ALA A 30 -2.70 7.65 -4.32
C ALA A 30 -2.18 8.59 -5.42
N ALA A 31 -0.88 8.65 -5.65
CA ALA A 31 -0.28 9.39 -6.77
C ALA A 31 -0.31 8.58 -8.07
N VAL A 32 0.21 7.35 -8.03
CA VAL A 32 0.33 6.41 -9.15
C VAL A 32 -1.03 6.04 -9.73
N LYS A 33 -2.10 5.98 -8.91
CA LYS A 33 -3.46 5.70 -9.40
C LYS A 33 -3.97 6.71 -10.43
N HIS A 34 -3.41 7.93 -10.50
CA HIS A 34 -3.76 8.92 -11.54
C HIS A 34 -3.01 8.69 -12.86
N VAL A 35 -1.92 7.93 -12.82
CA VAL A 35 -1.11 7.57 -13.99
C VAL A 35 -1.41 6.14 -14.46
N TYR A 36 -2.15 5.38 -13.66
CA TYR A 36 -2.56 4.02 -13.98
C TYR A 36 -3.56 4.01 -15.15
N GLU A 37 -3.19 3.35 -16.23
CA GLU A 37 -4.00 3.28 -17.45
C GLU A 37 -5.25 2.41 -17.27
N ASP A 38 -6.34 2.77 -17.95
CA ASP A 38 -7.64 2.09 -17.87
C ASP A 38 -7.77 0.90 -18.84
N LYS A 39 -6.66 0.45 -19.46
CA LYS A 39 -6.68 -0.67 -20.42
C LYS A 39 -7.30 -1.94 -19.82
N GLY A 40 -6.87 -2.32 -18.62
CA GLY A 40 -7.42 -3.48 -17.91
C GLY A 40 -8.88 -3.28 -17.50
N GLN A 41 -9.25 -2.07 -17.04
CA GLN A 41 -10.64 -1.72 -16.72
C GLN A 41 -11.59 -1.93 -17.91
N GLN A 42 -11.10 -1.71 -19.12
CA GLN A 42 -11.89 -1.85 -20.33
C GLN A 42 -12.01 -3.29 -20.85
N ASP A 43 -11.16 -4.19 -20.38
CA ASP A 43 -11.06 -5.58 -20.86
C ASP A 43 -11.54 -6.62 -19.83
N ILE A 44 -11.75 -6.18 -18.59
CA ILE A 44 -12.12 -7.00 -17.45
C ILE A 44 -13.50 -6.61 -16.93
N SER A 45 -14.32 -7.62 -16.64
CA SER A 45 -15.62 -7.46 -15.99
C SER A 45 -15.75 -8.41 -14.81
N VAL A 46 -16.40 -7.92 -13.75
CA VAL A 46 -16.70 -8.71 -12.56
C VAL A 46 -18.20 -9.03 -12.56
N LEU A 47 -18.53 -10.32 -12.64
CA LEU A 47 -19.88 -10.81 -12.40
C LEU A 47 -20.01 -11.12 -10.91
N LEU A 48 -20.85 -10.37 -10.21
CA LEU A 48 -20.92 -10.43 -8.75
C LEU A 48 -22.25 -11.02 -8.27
N PHE A 49 -22.16 -12.09 -7.49
CA PHE A 49 -23.28 -12.65 -6.72
C PHE A 49 -23.31 -12.00 -5.33
N ARG A 50 -24.32 -11.19 -5.05
CA ARG A 50 -24.48 -10.48 -3.78
C ARG A 50 -25.63 -11.05 -2.96
N GLU A 51 -25.68 -10.66 -1.69
CA GLU A 51 -26.73 -11.06 -0.75
C GLU A 51 -28.14 -10.71 -1.26
N GLU A 52 -28.31 -9.52 -1.87
CA GLU A 52 -29.59 -9.11 -2.46
C GLU A 52 -30.07 -10.07 -3.55
N ASN A 53 -29.14 -10.68 -4.32
CA ASN A 53 -29.50 -11.64 -5.36
C ASN A 53 -30.05 -12.94 -4.76
N LEU A 54 -29.65 -13.31 -3.54
CA LEU A 54 -30.24 -14.48 -2.85
C LEU A 54 -31.73 -14.26 -2.59
N ALA A 55 -32.08 -13.05 -2.12
CA ALA A 55 -33.47 -12.66 -1.87
C ALA A 55 -34.27 -12.57 -3.18
N ASP A 56 -33.74 -11.90 -4.21
CA ASP A 56 -34.39 -11.76 -5.51
C ASP A 56 -34.68 -13.11 -6.18
N LEU A 57 -33.70 -14.01 -6.14
CA LEU A 57 -33.77 -15.34 -6.76
C LEU A 57 -34.41 -16.39 -5.82
N LYS A 58 -34.87 -15.98 -4.63
CA LYS A 58 -35.51 -16.85 -3.63
C LYS A 58 -34.67 -18.10 -3.30
N THR A 59 -33.36 -17.90 -3.14
CA THR A 59 -32.39 -18.94 -2.84
C THR A 59 -31.66 -18.63 -1.51
N HIS A 60 -30.80 -19.53 -1.06
CA HIS A 60 -30.01 -19.35 0.16
C HIS A 60 -28.53 -19.65 -0.10
N TYR A 61 -27.67 -19.21 0.81
CA TYR A 61 -26.28 -19.65 0.87
C TYR A 61 -26.20 -21.03 1.57
N PRO A 62 -25.32 -21.96 1.15
CA PRO A 62 -24.54 -21.94 -0.08
C PRO A 62 -25.42 -22.05 -1.32
N VAL A 63 -25.02 -21.33 -2.38
CA VAL A 63 -25.77 -21.28 -3.63
C VAL A 63 -25.81 -22.68 -4.30
N PRO A 64 -26.99 -23.14 -4.78
CA PRO A 64 -27.09 -24.43 -5.46
C PRO A 64 -26.31 -24.46 -6.79
N TYR A 65 -25.68 -25.58 -7.12
CA TYR A 65 -24.89 -25.75 -8.36
C TYR A 65 -25.72 -25.52 -9.62
N ARG A 66 -27.00 -25.91 -9.59
CA ARG A 66 -27.92 -25.63 -10.70
C ARG A 66 -28.07 -24.14 -10.98
N LEU A 67 -28.14 -23.30 -9.94
CA LEU A 67 -28.23 -21.85 -10.15
C LEU A 67 -26.91 -21.29 -10.71
N HIS A 68 -25.77 -21.85 -10.31
CA HIS A 68 -24.50 -21.54 -10.99
C HIS A 68 -24.53 -21.96 -12.46
N ALA A 69 -25.05 -23.15 -12.79
CA ALA A 69 -25.21 -23.61 -14.18
C ALA A 69 -26.08 -22.64 -15.00
N ASP A 70 -27.25 -22.25 -14.50
CA ASP A 70 -28.14 -21.28 -15.17
C ASP A 70 -27.43 -19.94 -15.45
N ILE A 71 -26.60 -19.47 -14.49
CA ILE A 71 -25.80 -18.25 -14.64
C ILE A 71 -24.72 -18.41 -15.72
N LEU A 72 -24.03 -19.55 -15.74
CA LEU A 72 -22.98 -19.85 -16.72
C LEU A 72 -23.56 -20.01 -18.13
N GLU A 73 -24.73 -20.62 -18.26
CA GLU A 73 -25.47 -20.71 -19.53
C GLU A 73 -25.89 -19.33 -20.05
N ALA A 74 -26.41 -18.47 -19.17
CA ALA A 74 -26.72 -17.09 -19.52
C ALA A 74 -25.46 -16.32 -19.95
N LEU A 75 -24.35 -16.49 -19.23
CA LEU A 75 -23.07 -15.87 -19.55
C LEU A 75 -22.51 -16.35 -20.89
N ALA A 76 -22.72 -17.63 -21.25
CA ALA A 76 -22.23 -18.21 -22.49
C ALA A 76 -22.80 -17.52 -23.75
N SER A 77 -24.01 -16.96 -23.64
CA SER A 77 -24.64 -16.21 -24.75
C SER A 77 -23.89 -14.92 -25.14
N TYR A 78 -23.04 -14.42 -24.25
CA TYR A 78 -22.23 -13.22 -24.47
C TYR A 78 -20.80 -13.53 -24.93
N GLU A 79 -20.44 -14.80 -25.16
CA GLU A 79 -19.13 -15.20 -25.70
C GLU A 79 -17.92 -14.50 -25.03
N PRO A 80 -17.75 -14.60 -23.70
CA PRO A 80 -16.58 -14.02 -23.04
C PRO A 80 -15.29 -14.69 -23.52
N ARG A 81 -14.19 -13.93 -23.57
CA ARG A 81 -12.89 -14.48 -23.99
C ARG A 81 -12.34 -15.47 -22.96
N ALA A 82 -12.54 -15.18 -21.69
CA ALA A 82 -12.13 -16.04 -20.59
C ALA A 82 -13.04 -15.82 -19.37
N LEU A 83 -13.16 -16.84 -18.53
CA LEU A 83 -13.93 -16.82 -17.30
C LEU A 83 -13.11 -17.44 -16.17
N PHE A 84 -12.97 -16.71 -15.07
CA PHE A 84 -12.55 -17.28 -13.79
C PHE A 84 -13.73 -17.37 -12.82
N ILE A 85 -13.96 -18.56 -12.28
CA ILE A 85 -15.04 -18.85 -11.33
C ILE A 85 -14.44 -18.95 -9.92
N ASP A 86 -14.70 -17.94 -9.09
CA ASP A 86 -14.23 -17.80 -7.72
C ASP A 86 -15.18 -18.43 -6.70
N PHE A 87 -15.52 -19.70 -6.96
CA PHE A 87 -16.32 -20.53 -6.05
C PHE A 87 -15.62 -21.87 -5.88
N ALA A 88 -15.18 -22.14 -4.65
CA ALA A 88 -14.61 -23.42 -4.29
C ALA A 88 -15.75 -24.45 -4.15
N PHE A 89 -16.07 -25.15 -5.25
CA PHE A 89 -17.05 -26.25 -5.29
C PHE A 89 -16.56 -27.51 -4.57
N VAL A 90 -16.29 -27.39 -3.27
CA VAL A 90 -15.72 -28.44 -2.40
C VAL A 90 -16.76 -29.20 -1.59
N ASP A 91 -17.99 -28.70 -1.54
CA ASP A 91 -19.11 -29.38 -0.89
C ASP A 91 -19.46 -30.68 -1.62
N ASN A 92 -19.74 -31.74 -0.87
CA ASN A 92 -20.30 -32.96 -1.46
C ASN A 92 -21.76 -32.69 -1.91
N ARG A 93 -22.01 -32.83 -3.21
CA ARG A 93 -23.33 -32.63 -3.85
C ARG A 93 -23.75 -33.87 -4.61
N ASP A 94 -25.04 -33.96 -4.92
CA ASP A 94 -25.55 -35.06 -5.73
C ASP A 94 -24.92 -35.06 -7.14
N GLU A 95 -24.75 -36.24 -7.71
CA GLU A 95 -24.10 -36.39 -9.02
C GLU A 95 -24.84 -35.65 -10.13
N ARG A 96 -26.16 -35.46 -10.01
CA ARG A 96 -26.95 -34.74 -11.02
C ARG A 96 -26.58 -33.26 -11.01
N ALA A 97 -26.50 -32.63 -9.84
CA ALA A 97 -26.08 -31.24 -9.70
C ALA A 97 -24.64 -31.01 -10.18
N ILE A 98 -23.73 -31.97 -9.95
CA ILE A 98 -22.36 -31.94 -10.48
C ILE A 98 -22.37 -32.00 -12.01
N ARG A 99 -23.17 -32.90 -12.60
CA ARG A 99 -23.29 -33.01 -14.06
C ARG A 99 -23.87 -31.76 -14.70
N GLU A 100 -24.97 -31.22 -14.17
CA GLU A 100 -25.60 -29.99 -14.69
C GLU A 100 -24.59 -28.82 -14.71
N LEU A 101 -23.80 -28.64 -13.64
CA LEU A 101 -22.76 -27.62 -13.60
C LEU A 101 -21.57 -27.92 -14.54
N SER A 102 -21.13 -29.17 -14.62
CA SER A 102 -20.06 -29.60 -15.53
C SER A 102 -20.44 -29.34 -16.98
N GLU A 103 -21.68 -29.66 -17.38
CA GLU A 103 -22.22 -29.41 -18.72
C GLU A 103 -22.19 -27.92 -19.07
N ALA A 104 -22.63 -27.04 -18.16
CA ALA A 104 -22.57 -25.59 -18.37
C ALA A 104 -21.13 -25.05 -18.51
N ILE A 105 -20.18 -25.57 -17.71
CA ILE A 105 -18.75 -25.25 -17.85
C ILE A 105 -18.21 -25.72 -19.21
N CYS A 106 -18.57 -26.92 -19.65
CA CYS A 106 -18.18 -27.45 -20.95
C CYS A 106 -18.76 -26.64 -22.10
N GLN A 107 -20.02 -26.19 -21.99
CA GLN A 107 -20.64 -25.36 -23.01
C GLN A 107 -19.88 -24.03 -23.21
N LEU A 108 -19.45 -23.38 -22.13
CA LEU A 108 -18.60 -22.18 -22.21
C LEU A 108 -17.29 -22.46 -22.95
N ARG A 109 -16.61 -23.56 -22.58
CA ARG A 109 -15.36 -23.97 -23.23
C ARG A 109 -15.56 -24.25 -24.72
N ASP A 110 -16.62 -24.97 -25.05
CA ASP A 110 -16.93 -25.37 -26.43
C ASP A 110 -17.36 -24.16 -27.28
N ALA A 111 -17.90 -23.11 -26.67
CA ALA A 111 -18.12 -21.78 -27.27
C ALA A 111 -16.83 -20.94 -27.41
N GLY A 112 -15.67 -21.47 -27.01
CA GLY A 112 -14.37 -20.81 -27.13
C GLY A 112 -13.94 -19.98 -25.91
N THR A 113 -14.71 -19.98 -24.82
CA THR A 113 -14.32 -19.31 -23.57
C THR A 113 -13.23 -20.12 -22.87
N LYS A 114 -12.10 -19.51 -22.48
CA LYS A 114 -11.15 -20.16 -21.57
C LYS A 114 -11.70 -20.17 -20.15
N VAL A 115 -12.00 -21.33 -19.58
CA VAL A 115 -12.59 -21.43 -18.23
C VAL A 115 -11.54 -21.85 -17.19
N TYR A 116 -11.49 -21.10 -16.10
CA TYR A 116 -10.65 -21.35 -14.94
C TYR A 116 -11.53 -21.47 -13.69
N LEU A 117 -11.25 -22.47 -12.85
CA LEU A 117 -12.04 -22.76 -11.66
C LEU A 117 -11.19 -22.65 -10.40
N ALA A 118 -11.70 -21.95 -9.39
CA ALA A 118 -11.13 -21.89 -8.05
C ALA A 118 -11.00 -23.31 -7.48
N ALA A 119 -9.76 -23.73 -7.29
CA ALA A 119 -9.38 -25.03 -6.76
C ALA A 119 -8.45 -24.79 -5.57
N PRO A 120 -8.99 -24.68 -4.34
CA PRO A 120 -8.17 -24.51 -3.15
C PRO A 120 -7.16 -25.65 -2.98
N ILE A 121 -6.13 -25.45 -2.16
CA ILE A 121 -5.07 -26.44 -1.86
C ILE A 121 -5.01 -26.71 -0.37
N ASP A 122 -5.04 -27.99 0.00
CA ASP A 122 -4.74 -28.48 1.35
C ASP A 122 -3.48 -29.38 1.31
N ASN A 123 -2.45 -29.01 2.08
CA ASN A 123 -1.19 -29.75 2.20
C ASN A 123 -0.55 -30.14 0.83
N GLY A 124 -0.57 -29.21 -0.14
CA GLY A 124 0.01 -29.42 -1.48
C GLY A 124 -0.80 -30.34 -2.40
N LYS A 125 -2.06 -30.61 -2.05
CA LYS A 125 -3.03 -31.38 -2.84
C LYS A 125 -4.30 -30.55 -3.01
N LEU A 126 -4.98 -30.74 -4.14
CA LEU A 126 -6.32 -30.19 -4.32
C LEU A 126 -7.28 -30.93 -3.37
N PRO A 127 -8.01 -30.26 -2.45
CA PRO A 127 -9.30 -30.69 -1.93
C PRO A 127 -10.21 -31.29 -3.00
N GLN A 128 -11.20 -32.05 -2.56
CA GLN A 128 -12.10 -32.84 -3.41
C GLN A 128 -13.07 -31.98 -4.24
N VAL A 129 -12.54 -31.13 -5.13
CA VAL A 129 -13.32 -30.64 -6.27
C VAL A 129 -13.64 -31.85 -7.14
N ALA A 130 -14.91 -32.03 -7.48
CA ALA A 130 -15.35 -33.15 -8.30
C ALA A 130 -14.58 -33.17 -9.65
N PRO A 131 -13.94 -34.29 -10.04
CA PRO A 131 -13.14 -34.36 -11.27
C PRO A 131 -13.90 -33.92 -12.52
N ASP A 132 -15.21 -34.17 -12.57
CA ASP A 132 -16.10 -33.80 -13.67
C ASP A 132 -16.17 -32.28 -13.89
N LEU A 133 -16.02 -31.48 -12.82
CA LEU A 133 -16.00 -30.01 -12.93
C LEU A 133 -14.70 -29.49 -13.56
N LEU A 134 -13.62 -30.27 -13.47
CA LEU A 134 -12.31 -29.95 -14.05
C LEU A 134 -12.11 -30.54 -15.45
N ALA A 135 -13.08 -31.29 -15.98
CA ALA A 135 -13.00 -31.85 -17.33
C ALA A 135 -12.93 -30.76 -18.41
N CYS A 136 -13.54 -29.60 -18.14
CA CYS A 136 -13.67 -28.48 -19.07
C CYS A 136 -13.14 -27.14 -18.53
N ALA A 137 -12.54 -27.14 -17.34
CA ALA A 137 -11.94 -25.97 -16.72
C ALA A 137 -10.52 -26.27 -16.22
N SER A 138 -9.66 -25.25 -16.29
CA SER A 138 -8.33 -25.32 -15.70
C SER A 138 -8.40 -24.94 -14.21
N PRO A 139 -7.81 -25.72 -13.29
CA PRO A 139 -7.79 -25.33 -11.88
C PRO A 139 -6.88 -24.11 -11.68
N ALA A 140 -7.27 -23.20 -10.79
CA ALA A 140 -6.49 -22.05 -10.36
C ALA A 140 -6.58 -21.88 -8.84
N MET A 141 -5.49 -21.46 -8.20
CA MET A 141 -5.40 -21.34 -6.74
C MET A 141 -6.12 -20.06 -6.26
N PRO A 142 -7.28 -20.16 -5.56
CA PRO A 142 -8.00 -18.99 -5.07
C PRO A 142 -7.31 -18.34 -3.85
N GLU A 143 -6.46 -19.08 -3.13
CA GLU A 143 -5.89 -18.57 -1.89
C GLU A 143 -5.01 -17.34 -2.09
N MET A 144 -5.37 -16.31 -1.34
CA MET A 144 -4.60 -15.09 -1.15
C MET A 144 -3.87 -15.24 0.20
N ASP A 145 -2.55 -15.47 0.23
CA ASP A 145 -1.83 -15.37 1.51
C ASP A 145 -1.69 -13.86 1.84
N GLY A 146 -2.27 -13.42 2.95
CA GLY A 146 -2.39 -12.00 3.30
C GLY A 146 -1.07 -11.32 3.68
N LYS A 147 0.09 -11.89 3.31
CA LYS A 147 1.39 -11.32 3.62
C LYS A 147 1.63 -10.06 2.81
N THR A 148 1.78 -8.95 3.51
CA THR A 148 2.32 -7.72 2.94
C THR A 148 3.73 -7.96 2.41
N ALA A 149 4.01 -7.46 1.21
CA ALA A 149 5.33 -7.48 0.60
C ALA A 149 6.34 -6.74 1.48
N GLU A 150 7.64 -6.84 1.16
CA GLU A 150 8.69 -6.02 1.82
C GLU A 150 8.40 -4.50 1.72
N SER A 151 7.61 -4.07 0.72
CA SER A 151 7.11 -2.70 0.58
C SER A 151 5.91 -2.34 1.47
N GLY A 152 5.24 -3.31 2.10
CA GLY A 152 3.99 -3.11 2.86
C GLY A 152 2.72 -3.15 2.00
N ILE A 153 2.80 -3.50 0.72
CA ILE A 153 1.65 -3.61 -0.21
C ILE A 153 1.06 -5.02 -0.15
N LEU A 154 -0.23 -5.14 -0.46
CA LEU A 154 -0.89 -6.43 -0.66
C LEU A 154 -0.18 -7.22 -1.76
N THR A 155 0.36 -8.37 -1.38
CA THR A 155 1.06 -9.28 -2.29
C THR A 155 0.08 -10.24 -2.93
N TYR A 156 0.25 -10.47 -4.22
CA TYR A 156 -0.46 -11.47 -4.97
C TYR A 156 0.50 -12.55 -5.47
N PHE A 157 0.27 -13.80 -5.04
CA PHE A 157 1.14 -14.91 -5.38
C PHE A 157 1.02 -15.28 -6.85
N HIS A 158 2.08 -15.83 -7.43
CA HIS A 158 2.05 -16.39 -8.78
C HIS A 158 1.49 -17.82 -8.81
N GLY A 159 1.44 -18.49 -7.67
CA GLY A 159 0.91 -19.84 -7.51
C GLY A 159 1.67 -20.62 -6.44
N ARG A 160 1.46 -21.93 -6.41
CA ARG A 160 2.18 -22.85 -5.51
C ARG A 160 2.64 -24.12 -6.23
N PRO A 161 3.79 -24.68 -5.83
CA PRO A 161 4.19 -26.00 -6.29
C PRO A 161 3.22 -27.06 -5.78
N MET A 162 2.82 -27.98 -6.66
CA MET A 162 1.98 -29.12 -6.34
C MET A 162 2.82 -30.40 -6.31
N SER A 163 2.27 -31.47 -5.73
CA SER A 163 2.89 -32.81 -5.83
C SER A 163 3.17 -33.23 -7.29
N ARG A 164 2.38 -32.73 -8.24
CA ARG A 164 2.64 -32.82 -9.69
C ARG A 164 2.42 -31.46 -10.33
N GLY A 165 3.50 -30.76 -10.67
CA GLY A 165 3.45 -29.51 -11.41
C GLY A 165 3.35 -28.27 -10.53
N PHE A 166 2.71 -27.23 -11.06
CA PHE A 166 2.57 -25.93 -10.43
C PHE A 166 1.14 -25.45 -10.63
N LEU A 167 0.47 -25.01 -9.56
CA LEU A 167 -0.88 -24.45 -9.65
C LEU A 167 -0.78 -22.92 -9.61
N PRO A 168 -0.99 -22.23 -10.74
CA PRO A 168 -0.98 -20.78 -10.77
C PRO A 168 -2.19 -20.18 -10.05
N THR A 169 -2.04 -18.95 -9.58
CA THR A 169 -3.20 -18.12 -9.21
C THR A 169 -3.98 -17.66 -10.45
N PRO A 170 -5.26 -17.29 -10.31
CA PRO A 170 -6.13 -16.94 -11.43
C PRO A 170 -5.54 -15.90 -12.38
N ALA A 171 -4.99 -14.81 -11.85
CA ALA A 171 -4.44 -13.74 -12.69
C ALA A 171 -3.26 -14.23 -13.54
N PHE A 172 -2.32 -14.98 -12.94
CA PHE A 172 -1.18 -15.53 -13.69
C PHE A 172 -1.60 -16.64 -14.65
N ALA A 173 -2.61 -17.45 -14.30
CA ALA A 173 -3.16 -18.48 -15.18
C ALA A 173 -3.79 -17.88 -16.44
N LEU A 174 -4.56 -16.80 -16.28
CA LEU A 174 -5.19 -16.06 -17.37
C LEU A 174 -4.16 -15.31 -18.22
N ALA A 175 -3.13 -14.74 -17.59
CA ALA A 175 -2.10 -13.96 -18.25
C ALA A 175 -1.05 -14.80 -18.99
N ALA A 176 -0.85 -16.07 -18.62
CA ALA A 176 0.28 -16.89 -19.07
C ALA A 176 0.43 -16.94 -20.59
N ASP A 177 -0.65 -17.32 -21.29
CA ASP A 177 -0.64 -17.46 -22.75
C ASP A 177 -0.53 -16.11 -23.47
N HIS A 178 -1.23 -15.09 -22.96
CA HIS A 178 -1.36 -13.81 -23.64
C HIS A 178 -0.12 -12.94 -23.49
N LEU A 179 0.54 -12.99 -22.33
CA LEU A 179 1.68 -12.15 -21.99
C LEU A 179 3.02 -12.91 -22.04
N GLY A 180 3.00 -14.22 -22.30
CA GLY A 180 4.22 -15.04 -22.34
C GLY A 180 4.92 -15.16 -20.98
N ILE A 181 4.16 -15.04 -19.88
CA ILE A 181 4.67 -15.15 -18.52
C ILE A 181 4.51 -16.60 -18.07
N ASP A 182 5.61 -17.29 -17.75
CA ASP A 182 5.55 -18.61 -17.10
C ASP A 182 5.23 -18.44 -15.61
N PRO A 183 4.04 -18.85 -15.13
CA PRO A 183 3.67 -18.67 -13.73
C PRO A 183 4.61 -19.40 -12.76
N LYS A 184 5.30 -20.45 -13.21
CA LYS A 184 6.26 -21.20 -12.38
C LYS A 184 7.56 -20.42 -12.14
N GLN A 185 7.94 -19.57 -13.09
CA GLN A 185 9.17 -18.76 -13.03
C GLN A 185 8.90 -17.30 -12.63
N ALA A 186 7.62 -16.91 -12.57
CA ALA A 186 7.20 -15.61 -12.10
C ALA A 186 7.52 -15.40 -10.61
N GLU A 187 7.65 -14.14 -10.22
CA GLU A 187 7.76 -13.69 -8.83
C GLU A 187 6.42 -13.19 -8.31
N HIS A 188 6.24 -13.11 -6.99
CA HIS A 188 5.05 -12.52 -6.38
C HIS A 188 4.88 -11.07 -6.82
N MET A 189 3.63 -10.65 -7.01
CA MET A 189 3.27 -9.32 -7.52
C MET A 189 2.79 -8.41 -6.39
N GLU A 190 3.14 -7.14 -6.46
CA GLU A 190 2.55 -6.09 -5.63
C GLU A 190 1.35 -5.48 -6.35
N ILE A 191 0.22 -5.40 -5.66
CA ILE A 191 -1.00 -4.89 -6.26
C ILE A 191 -1.00 -3.36 -6.27
N VAL A 192 -1.08 -2.80 -7.48
CA VAL A 192 -1.31 -1.37 -7.71
C VAL A 192 -2.78 -1.18 -8.03
N TRP A 193 -3.45 -0.37 -7.23
CA TRP A 193 -4.88 -0.08 -7.41
C TRP A 193 -5.06 1.12 -8.35
N GLY A 194 -5.83 0.94 -9.43
CA GLY A 194 -6.24 2.04 -10.29
C GLY A 194 -7.26 2.96 -9.60
N LYS A 195 -7.41 4.19 -10.11
CA LYS A 195 -8.50 5.11 -9.73
C LYS A 195 -9.41 5.32 -10.93
N GLY A 196 -10.69 5.41 -10.65
CA GLY A 196 -11.72 5.65 -11.67
C GLY A 196 -12.80 4.61 -11.52
N VAL A 197 -14.00 5.06 -11.21
CA VAL A 197 -15.18 4.19 -11.26
C VAL A 197 -15.43 3.89 -12.73
N ALA A 198 -15.53 2.61 -13.10
CA ALA A 198 -15.90 2.25 -14.47
C ALA A 198 -17.21 2.98 -14.84
N PRO A 199 -17.30 3.64 -16.01
CA PRO A 199 -18.45 4.48 -16.35
C PRO A 199 -19.80 3.75 -16.20
N LEU A 200 -19.81 2.45 -16.53
CA LEU A 200 -20.98 1.59 -16.41
C LEU A 200 -21.45 1.40 -14.96
N ASN A 201 -20.55 1.37 -13.99
CA ASN A 201 -20.95 1.23 -12.59
C ASN A 201 -21.78 2.44 -12.12
N ARG A 202 -21.58 3.61 -12.71
CA ARG A 202 -22.34 4.83 -12.36
C ARG A 202 -23.80 4.79 -12.82
N SER A 203 -24.15 3.93 -13.80
CA SER A 203 -25.53 3.87 -14.31
C SER A 203 -26.47 3.12 -13.36
N TRP A 204 -25.95 2.21 -12.54
CA TRP A 204 -26.77 1.36 -11.66
C TRP A 204 -26.24 1.17 -10.24
N MET A 205 -25.09 1.74 -9.87
CA MET A 205 -24.61 1.78 -8.48
C MET A 205 -24.66 3.22 -7.94
N ASP A 206 -24.90 3.36 -6.64
CA ASP A 206 -24.85 4.67 -5.96
C ASP A 206 -23.40 5.10 -5.70
N CYS A 207 -22.74 5.62 -6.74
CA CYS A 207 -21.33 6.03 -6.71
C CYS A 207 -21.13 7.47 -6.23
N LYS A 208 -21.70 7.82 -5.07
CA LYS A 208 -21.51 9.16 -4.50
C LYS A 208 -20.05 9.36 -4.07
N GLU A 209 -19.34 10.21 -4.81
CA GLU A 209 -18.05 10.75 -4.40
C GLU A 209 -18.31 11.98 -3.52
N LYS A 210 -17.82 11.97 -2.28
CA LYS A 210 -17.88 13.14 -1.39
C LYS A 210 -16.88 14.19 -1.87
N ARG A 211 -17.25 15.47 -1.82
CA ARG A 211 -16.41 16.58 -2.29
C ARG A 211 -16.50 17.79 -1.37
N GLY A 212 -15.48 18.64 -1.42
CA GLY A 212 -15.48 19.94 -0.75
C GLY A 212 -15.64 19.85 0.78
N LEU A 213 -16.68 20.48 1.32
CA LEU A 213 -16.91 20.58 2.77
C LEU A 213 -17.29 19.24 3.41
N GLU A 214 -18.03 18.38 2.71
CA GLU A 214 -18.41 17.05 3.23
C GLU A 214 -17.17 16.18 3.43
N LEU A 215 -16.22 16.24 2.49
CA LEU A 215 -14.93 15.56 2.62
C LEU A 215 -14.10 16.14 3.78
N LEU A 216 -14.13 17.47 3.97
CA LEU A 216 -13.39 18.14 5.04
C LEU A 216 -13.96 17.80 6.44
N GLU A 217 -15.28 17.69 6.58
CA GLU A 217 -15.93 17.35 7.84
C GLU A 217 -15.58 15.92 8.29
N GLU A 218 -15.54 14.99 7.35
CA GLU A 218 -15.15 13.61 7.59
C GLU A 218 -13.65 13.49 7.90
N LEU A 219 -12.79 14.24 7.21
CA LEU A 219 -11.36 14.35 7.51
C LEU A 219 -11.04 14.80 8.94
N LEU A 220 -11.90 15.62 9.53
CA LEU A 220 -11.74 16.11 10.90
C LEU A 220 -12.19 15.10 11.95
N HIS A 221 -13.11 14.19 11.58
CA HIS A 221 -13.68 13.18 12.46
C HIS A 221 -13.04 11.80 12.30
N GLU A 222 -12.56 11.47 11.11
CA GLU A 222 -11.96 10.21 10.72
C GLU A 222 -10.54 10.39 10.17
N SER A 223 -9.78 9.29 10.04
CA SER A 223 -8.40 9.35 9.53
C SER A 223 -8.38 9.68 8.03
N PRO A 224 -7.38 10.45 7.53
CA PRO A 224 -7.25 10.78 6.11
C PRO A 224 -7.09 9.60 5.12
N LEU A 225 -6.97 8.38 5.65
CA LEU A 225 -6.96 7.14 4.88
C LEU A 225 -8.31 6.40 4.90
N SER A 226 -9.36 6.97 5.52
CA SER A 226 -10.69 6.35 5.58
C SER A 226 -11.60 6.72 4.41
N ASP A 227 -11.29 7.79 3.66
CA ASP A 227 -12.04 8.16 2.45
C ASP A 227 -11.71 7.18 1.30
N LYS A 228 -12.42 6.06 1.33
CA LYS A 228 -12.34 4.96 0.38
C LYS A 228 -13.50 5.08 -0.61
N LEU A 229 -13.22 4.93 -1.91
CA LEU A 229 -14.26 4.98 -2.94
C LEU A 229 -15.27 3.85 -2.74
N SER A 230 -16.56 4.16 -2.83
CA SER A 230 -17.65 3.18 -2.63
C SER A 230 -17.88 2.26 -3.84
N CYS A 231 -17.61 2.75 -5.06
CA CYS A 231 -17.78 1.97 -6.27
C CYS A 231 -16.45 1.36 -6.75
N PRO A 232 -16.45 0.10 -7.22
CA PRO A 232 -15.24 -0.59 -7.61
C PRO A 232 -14.65 -0.04 -8.92
N TYR A 233 -13.36 -0.32 -9.12
CA TYR A 233 -12.61 0.04 -10.32
C TYR A 233 -13.15 -0.66 -11.56
N HIS A 234 -13.26 -1.99 -11.54
CA HIS A 234 -13.71 -2.80 -12.67
C HIS A 234 -15.21 -2.69 -12.89
N ARG A 235 -15.64 -2.92 -14.13
CA ARG A 235 -17.08 -3.01 -14.46
C ARG A 235 -17.72 -4.15 -13.70
N THR A 236 -18.83 -3.88 -13.04
CA THR A 236 -19.52 -4.85 -12.21
C THR A 236 -20.92 -5.10 -12.74
N ILE A 237 -21.19 -6.34 -13.16
CA ILE A 237 -22.53 -6.83 -13.48
C ILE A 237 -23.02 -7.66 -12.30
N THR A 238 -24.24 -7.41 -11.83
CA THR A 238 -24.84 -8.29 -10.80
C THR A 238 -25.48 -9.51 -11.46
N VAL A 239 -25.59 -10.61 -10.73
CA VAL A 239 -26.30 -11.81 -11.22
C VAL A 239 -27.76 -11.47 -11.60
N SER A 240 -28.47 -10.67 -10.80
CA SER A 240 -29.83 -10.23 -11.14
C SER A 240 -29.87 -9.46 -12.47
N HIS A 241 -28.90 -8.59 -12.77
CA HIS A 241 -28.87 -7.87 -14.04
C HIS A 241 -28.60 -8.79 -15.23
N LEU A 242 -27.66 -9.73 -15.10
CA LEU A 242 -27.35 -10.72 -16.14
C LEU A 242 -28.60 -11.54 -16.52
N LEU A 243 -29.33 -12.05 -15.52
CA LEU A 243 -30.47 -12.94 -15.75
C LEU A 243 -31.73 -12.20 -16.24
N ASN A 244 -31.90 -10.91 -15.88
CA ASN A 244 -33.12 -10.17 -16.19
C ASN A 244 -33.03 -9.24 -17.41
N SER A 245 -31.84 -9.01 -17.98
CA SER A 245 -31.63 -7.96 -19.00
C SER A 245 -31.12 -8.54 -20.33
N VAL A 246 -31.81 -9.57 -20.84
CA VAL A 246 -31.48 -10.17 -22.13
C VAL A 246 -31.64 -9.14 -23.25
N GLY A 247 -30.57 -8.93 -24.04
CA GLY A 247 -30.56 -7.97 -25.14
C GLY A 247 -30.22 -6.53 -24.73
N ASP A 248 -29.73 -6.31 -23.51
CA ASP A 248 -29.19 -5.03 -23.10
C ASP A 248 -27.79 -4.81 -23.72
N GLY A 249 -27.66 -3.78 -24.54
CA GLY A 249 -26.41 -3.42 -25.20
C GLY A 249 -25.27 -3.06 -24.23
N ASP A 250 -25.61 -2.60 -23.02
CA ASP A 250 -24.60 -2.30 -22.00
C ASP A 250 -24.01 -3.58 -21.39
N ILE A 251 -24.81 -4.65 -21.26
CA ILE A 251 -24.33 -5.96 -20.80
C ILE A 251 -23.50 -6.64 -21.89
N GLU A 252 -23.96 -6.58 -23.14
CA GLU A 252 -23.18 -7.06 -24.29
C GLU A 252 -21.81 -6.40 -24.33
N LEU A 253 -21.75 -5.06 -24.21
CA LEU A 253 -20.50 -4.30 -24.16
C LEU A 253 -19.61 -4.70 -22.97
N ALA A 254 -20.22 -5.08 -21.84
CA ALA A 254 -19.51 -5.45 -20.64
C ALA A 254 -19.00 -6.91 -20.65
N LEU A 255 -19.59 -7.83 -21.41
CA LEU A 255 -19.25 -9.25 -21.33
C LEU A 255 -18.60 -9.78 -22.61
N SER A 256 -19.00 -9.25 -23.77
CA SER A 256 -18.57 -9.74 -25.08
C SER A 256 -17.07 -9.57 -25.33
N GLY A 257 -16.39 -10.70 -25.55
CA GLY A 257 -14.94 -10.76 -25.74
C GLY A 257 -14.11 -10.33 -24.51
N LYS A 258 -14.73 -10.19 -23.32
CA LYS A 258 -14.05 -9.75 -22.09
C LYS A 258 -13.52 -10.92 -21.27
N THR A 259 -12.58 -10.63 -20.37
CA THR A 259 -12.22 -11.56 -19.29
C THR A 259 -13.16 -11.32 -18.11
N VAL A 260 -13.96 -12.32 -17.76
CA VAL A 260 -14.96 -12.24 -16.71
C VAL A 260 -14.45 -12.92 -15.43
N PHE A 261 -14.58 -12.23 -14.31
CA PHE A 261 -14.33 -12.78 -12.97
C PHE A 261 -15.68 -12.95 -12.27
N TYR A 262 -16.10 -14.18 -12.08
CA TYR A 262 -17.36 -14.51 -11.42
C TYR A 262 -17.12 -14.89 -9.97
N GLY A 263 -17.63 -14.10 -9.03
CA GLY A 263 -17.43 -14.34 -7.60
C GLY A 263 -18.60 -13.86 -6.74
N ALA A 264 -18.45 -13.95 -5.42
CA ALA A 264 -19.49 -13.61 -4.46
C ALA A 264 -19.09 -12.50 -3.48
N GLY A 265 -20.07 -11.69 -3.08
CA GLY A 265 -19.95 -10.66 -2.05
C GLY A 265 -20.96 -10.84 -0.92
N PHE A 266 -21.06 -12.06 -0.38
CA PHE A 266 -21.95 -12.38 0.74
C PHE A 266 -21.41 -11.82 2.06
N ARG A 267 -22.31 -11.52 3.01
CA ARG A 267 -21.88 -11.14 4.37
C ARG A 267 -21.41 -12.39 5.11
N PHE A 268 -20.33 -12.27 5.90
CA PHE A 268 -19.78 -13.34 6.77
C PHE A 268 -19.08 -14.53 6.09
N THR A 269 -18.85 -14.54 4.78
CA THR A 269 -18.09 -15.61 4.10
C THR A 269 -16.57 -15.48 4.26
N GLY A 270 -16.08 -14.40 4.87
CA GLY A 270 -14.64 -14.16 5.12
C GLY A 270 -13.82 -13.80 3.87
N ASP A 271 -14.39 -13.95 2.67
CA ASP A 271 -13.75 -13.61 1.39
C ASP A 271 -13.87 -12.11 1.08
N ARG A 272 -13.21 -11.29 1.91
CA ARG A 272 -13.12 -9.84 1.73
C ARG A 272 -11.66 -9.41 1.75
N VAL A 273 -11.36 -8.44 0.91
CA VAL A 273 -10.04 -7.82 0.80
C VAL A 273 -10.17 -6.35 1.13
N GLU A 274 -9.27 -5.88 1.99
CA GLU A 274 -9.14 -4.46 2.28
C GLU A 274 -8.31 -3.80 1.18
N SER A 275 -8.92 -2.87 0.45
CA SER A 275 -8.20 -2.02 -0.50
C SER A 275 -7.74 -0.73 0.18
N PRO A 276 -6.57 -0.20 -0.21
CA PRO A 276 -6.13 1.15 0.19
C PRO A 276 -6.86 2.26 -0.58
N VAL A 277 -7.56 1.92 -1.68
CA VAL A 277 -8.29 2.89 -2.52
C VAL A 277 -9.81 2.75 -2.36
N TYR A 278 -10.27 1.51 -2.25
CA TYR A 278 -11.68 1.17 -2.13
C TYR A 278 -12.00 0.65 -0.74
N GLY A 279 -13.28 0.62 -0.38
CA GLY A 279 -13.76 -0.01 0.85
C GLY A 279 -13.37 -1.49 0.93
N GLU A 280 -13.87 -2.21 1.93
CA GLU A 280 -13.79 -3.67 1.88
C GLU A 280 -14.53 -4.21 0.65
N MET A 281 -13.81 -4.93 -0.20
CA MET A 281 -14.35 -5.52 -1.42
C MET A 281 -14.37 -7.05 -1.34
N PRO A 282 -15.27 -7.72 -2.07
CA PRO A 282 -15.19 -9.16 -2.32
C PRO A 282 -13.82 -9.60 -2.87
N GLY A 283 -13.34 -10.79 -2.49
CA GLY A 283 -12.03 -11.32 -2.87
C GLY A 283 -11.78 -11.38 -4.38
N VAL A 284 -12.82 -11.67 -5.16
CA VAL A 284 -12.79 -11.68 -6.63
C VAL A 284 -12.22 -10.39 -7.25
N TYR A 285 -12.41 -9.22 -6.61
CA TYR A 285 -11.83 -7.96 -7.11
C TYR A 285 -10.31 -7.92 -7.01
N LEU A 286 -9.72 -8.64 -6.06
CA LEU A 286 -8.26 -8.76 -5.99
C LEU A 286 -7.72 -9.55 -7.18
N HIS A 287 -8.38 -10.65 -7.55
CA HIS A 287 -8.03 -11.43 -8.73
C HIS A 287 -8.16 -10.60 -10.01
N ALA A 288 -9.24 -9.84 -10.15
CA ALA A 288 -9.44 -8.92 -11.26
C ALA A 288 -8.35 -7.84 -11.32
N MET A 289 -8.02 -7.20 -10.19
CA MET A 289 -6.97 -6.18 -10.11
C MET A 289 -5.57 -6.75 -10.38
N ALA A 290 -5.29 -7.97 -9.92
CA ALA A 290 -4.04 -8.65 -10.22
C ALA A 290 -3.88 -8.90 -11.72
N TYR A 291 -4.92 -9.40 -12.38
CA TYR A 291 -4.89 -9.60 -13.83
C TYR A 291 -4.77 -8.28 -14.59
N ASP A 292 -5.45 -7.23 -14.11
CA ASP A 292 -5.35 -5.88 -14.65
C ASP A 292 -3.91 -5.32 -14.57
N ASN A 293 -3.23 -5.50 -13.43
CA ASN A 293 -1.81 -5.13 -13.27
C ASN A 293 -0.93 -5.86 -14.29
N LEU A 294 -1.19 -7.15 -14.53
CA LEU A 294 -0.45 -7.90 -15.54
C LEU A 294 -0.74 -7.38 -16.96
N LEU A 295 -1.98 -7.01 -17.29
CA LEU A 295 -2.31 -6.42 -18.59
C LEU A 295 -1.66 -5.06 -18.80
N ASN A 296 -1.63 -4.22 -17.76
CA ASN A 296 -1.09 -2.86 -17.84
C ASN A 296 0.45 -2.84 -17.86
N PHE A 297 1.10 -3.69 -17.07
CA PHE A 297 2.56 -3.68 -16.93
C PHE A 297 3.27 -4.79 -17.73
N GLY A 298 2.55 -5.81 -18.20
CA GLY A 298 3.12 -6.95 -18.91
C GLY A 298 4.18 -7.69 -18.09
N ALA A 299 5.30 -8.01 -18.72
CA ALA A 299 6.45 -8.62 -18.06
C ALA A 299 7.16 -7.69 -17.04
N HIS A 300 6.80 -6.40 -16.99
CA HIS A 300 7.32 -5.39 -16.07
C HIS A 300 6.38 -5.10 -14.89
N TYR A 301 5.49 -6.05 -14.57
CA TYR A 301 4.64 -5.97 -13.39
C TYR A 301 5.46 -5.77 -12.11
N LYS A 302 4.85 -5.13 -11.11
CA LYS A 302 5.52 -4.75 -9.87
C LYS A 302 5.75 -5.99 -9.03
N ARG A 303 7.01 -6.34 -8.78
CA ARG A 303 7.40 -7.58 -8.09
C ARG A 303 7.67 -7.31 -6.62
N ALA A 304 7.13 -8.15 -5.75
CA ALA A 304 7.23 -8.02 -4.29
C ALA A 304 8.62 -8.34 -3.74
N ASP A 305 9.29 -9.34 -4.31
CA ASP A 305 10.53 -9.90 -3.75
C ASP A 305 11.79 -9.59 -4.57
N ARG A 306 11.66 -8.79 -5.64
CA ARG A 306 12.75 -8.60 -6.58
C ARG A 306 13.90 -7.83 -5.93
N LEU A 307 15.13 -8.35 -6.08
CA LEU A 307 16.37 -7.67 -5.67
C LEU A 307 16.47 -7.32 -4.18
N GLY A 308 15.80 -8.04 -3.27
CA GLY A 308 15.65 -7.67 -1.85
C GLY A 308 16.91 -7.15 -1.12
N TRP A 309 18.10 -7.71 -1.38
CA TRP A 309 19.35 -7.22 -0.78
C TRP A 309 19.82 -5.88 -1.38
N LEU A 310 19.64 -5.70 -2.69
CA LEU A 310 20.01 -4.49 -3.44
C LEU A 310 19.04 -3.35 -3.07
N VAL A 311 17.77 -3.69 -2.90
CA VAL A 311 16.72 -2.81 -2.37
C VAL A 311 17.08 -2.28 -0.98
N LYS A 312 17.38 -3.18 -0.03
CA LYS A 312 17.80 -2.83 1.34
C LYS A 312 19.08 -1.99 1.34
N SER A 313 19.98 -2.25 0.41
CA SER A 313 21.22 -1.48 0.24
C SER A 313 20.96 -0.05 -0.26
N ILE A 314 20.03 0.14 -1.20
CA ILE A 314 19.62 1.48 -1.67
C ILE A 314 19.04 2.30 -0.52
N ASP A 315 18.16 1.71 0.29
CA ASP A 315 17.55 2.41 1.43
C ASP A 315 18.62 2.76 2.48
N ALA A 316 19.57 1.86 2.75
CA ALA A 316 20.71 2.14 3.62
C ALA A 316 21.60 3.28 3.09
N VAL A 317 21.87 3.32 1.78
CA VAL A 317 22.63 4.42 1.16
C VAL A 317 21.88 5.75 1.24
N LEU A 318 20.56 5.76 1.00
CA LEU A 318 19.73 6.95 1.19
C LEU A 318 19.79 7.47 2.63
N LEU A 319 19.72 6.58 3.62
CA LEU A 319 19.86 6.96 5.03
C LEU A 319 21.25 7.52 5.34
N LEU A 320 22.32 6.94 4.77
CA LEU A 320 23.68 7.45 4.94
C LEU A 320 23.82 8.85 4.33
N ILE A 321 23.24 9.09 3.15
CA ILE A 321 23.23 10.42 2.53
C ILE A 321 22.42 11.40 3.39
N ALA A 322 21.23 11.01 3.88
CA ALA A 322 20.42 11.85 4.77
C ALA A 322 21.18 12.24 6.04
N ALA A 323 21.85 11.26 6.67
CA ALA A 323 22.71 11.48 7.83
C ALA A 323 23.89 12.41 7.52
N TRP A 324 24.51 12.25 6.35
CA TRP A 324 25.58 13.12 5.87
C TRP A 324 25.07 14.56 5.67
N LEU A 325 23.93 14.74 5.01
CA LEU A 325 23.32 16.06 4.81
C LEU A 325 23.02 16.76 6.13
N LEU A 326 22.48 16.06 7.14
CA LEU A 326 22.21 16.64 8.47
C LEU A 326 23.47 17.08 9.22
N VAL A 327 24.61 16.44 8.95
CA VAL A 327 25.90 16.79 9.58
C VAL A 327 26.55 17.96 8.86
N PHE A 328 26.54 17.98 7.52
CA PHE A 328 27.32 18.92 6.72
C PHE A 328 26.54 20.15 6.24
N LEU A 329 25.21 20.08 6.22
CA LEU A 329 24.33 21.20 5.91
C LEU A 329 23.50 21.51 7.16
N PRO A 330 23.95 22.43 8.02
CA PRO A 330 23.21 22.75 9.23
C PRO A 330 21.82 23.25 8.87
N VAL A 331 20.81 22.69 9.54
CA VAL A 331 19.44 23.18 9.47
C VAL A 331 19.48 24.64 9.96
N PRO A 332 18.99 25.61 9.15
CA PRO A 332 19.00 27.00 9.56
C PRO A 332 18.20 27.13 10.85
N GLU A 333 18.82 27.71 11.89
CA GLU A 333 18.14 27.99 13.15
C GLU A 333 16.87 28.78 12.85
N THR A 334 15.74 28.34 13.41
CA THR A 334 14.51 29.13 13.34
C THR A 334 14.81 30.47 14.03
N PRO A 335 14.74 31.61 13.31
CA PRO A 335 15.09 32.88 13.90
C PRO A 335 14.08 33.17 15.03
N GLU A 336 14.55 33.14 16.28
CA GLU A 336 13.79 33.69 17.39
C GLU A 336 13.67 35.20 17.12
N ALA A 337 12.44 35.72 17.03
CA ALA A 337 12.23 37.13 16.72
C ALA A 337 12.75 37.98 17.88
N GLU A 338 13.91 38.62 17.69
CA GLU A 338 14.53 39.48 18.70
C GLU A 338 13.80 40.84 18.79
N SER A 339 13.06 41.21 17.73
CA SER A 339 12.33 42.48 17.65
C SER A 339 10.88 42.34 17.19
N LEU A 340 10.04 43.28 17.61
CA LEU A 340 8.62 43.35 17.23
C LEU A 340 8.45 43.59 15.71
N LEU A 341 9.41 44.28 15.08
CA LEU A 341 9.40 44.51 13.63
C LEU A 341 9.67 43.23 12.84
N GLU A 342 10.63 42.42 13.28
CA GLU A 342 10.89 41.10 12.69
C GLU A 342 9.72 40.15 12.90
N PHE A 343 9.07 40.21 14.07
CA PHE A 343 7.83 39.46 14.32
C PHE A 343 6.72 39.85 13.32
N VAL A 344 6.51 41.14 13.09
CA VAL A 344 5.50 41.64 12.12
C VAL A 344 5.85 41.22 10.69
N GLN A 345 7.13 41.23 10.31
CA GLN A 345 7.57 40.78 8.97
C GLN A 345 7.40 39.27 8.79
N HIS A 346 7.72 38.47 9.80
CA HIS A 346 7.46 37.03 9.79
C HIS A 346 5.95 36.75 9.72
N ALA A 347 5.14 37.43 10.52
CA ALA A 347 3.68 37.31 10.50
C ALA A 347 3.09 37.68 9.14
N LYS A 348 3.60 38.74 8.48
CA LYS A 348 3.16 39.15 7.14
C LYS A 348 3.51 38.09 6.08
N THR A 349 4.70 37.52 6.16
CA THR A 349 5.14 36.46 5.22
C THR A 349 4.29 35.20 5.38
N ILE A 350 4.01 34.80 6.62
CA ILE A 350 3.12 33.68 6.94
C ILE A 350 1.69 33.97 6.46
N ALA A 351 1.17 35.17 6.69
CA ALA A 351 -0.17 35.56 6.25
C ALA A 351 -0.32 35.53 4.73
N ILE A 352 0.68 35.99 3.98
CA ILE A 352 0.71 35.91 2.51
C ILE A 352 0.75 34.44 2.07
N ALA A 353 1.63 33.63 2.66
CA ALA A 353 1.72 32.21 2.35
C ALA A 353 0.39 31.47 2.60
N LEU A 354 -0.27 31.74 3.73
CA LEU A 354 -1.59 31.20 4.05
C LEU A 354 -2.67 31.67 3.07
N SER A 355 -2.66 32.95 2.67
CA SER A 355 -3.65 33.49 1.72
C SER A 355 -3.57 32.86 0.32
N LEU A 356 -2.38 32.37 -0.07
CA LEU A 356 -2.17 31.62 -1.31
C LEU A 356 -2.46 30.12 -1.12
N ALA A 357 -2.08 29.57 0.03
CA ALA A 357 -2.26 28.15 0.36
C ALA A 357 -3.74 27.74 0.47
N VAL A 358 -4.56 28.56 1.13
CA VAL A 358 -5.97 28.26 1.39
C VAL A 358 -6.78 28.03 0.11
N PRO A 359 -6.77 28.91 -0.92
CA PRO A 359 -7.52 28.66 -2.15
C PRO A 359 -6.98 27.46 -2.93
N ILE A 360 -5.66 27.23 -2.94
CA ILE A 360 -5.06 26.06 -3.59
C ILE A 360 -5.51 24.77 -2.88
N MET A 361 -5.50 24.75 -1.55
CA MET A 361 -6.00 23.63 -0.76
C MET A 361 -7.50 23.41 -0.92
N ALA A 362 -8.29 24.47 -1.04
CA ALA A 362 -9.73 24.37 -1.29
C ALA A 362 -10.02 23.74 -2.66
N VAL A 363 -9.31 24.16 -3.71
CA VAL A 363 -9.39 23.52 -5.04
C VAL A 363 -8.91 22.08 -5.00
N ALA A 364 -7.84 21.80 -4.26
CA ALA A 364 -7.32 20.44 -4.12
C ALA A 364 -8.33 19.52 -3.41
N LEU A 365 -9.00 19.98 -2.35
CA LEU A 365 -10.06 19.25 -1.66
C LEU A 365 -11.27 18.96 -2.55
N ASP A 366 -11.61 19.86 -3.47
CA ASP A 366 -12.68 19.62 -4.45
C ASP A 366 -12.35 18.46 -5.42
N ASN A 367 -11.05 18.23 -5.66
CA ASN A 367 -10.54 17.12 -6.47
C ASN A 367 -10.29 15.83 -5.65
N GLY A 368 -10.61 15.84 -4.36
CA GLY A 368 -10.49 14.70 -3.45
C GLY A 368 -9.28 14.76 -2.52
N ILE A 369 -9.27 13.83 -1.56
CA ILE A 369 -8.31 13.81 -0.44
C ILE A 369 -6.86 13.65 -0.89
N ASP A 370 -6.63 12.86 -1.94
CA ASP A 370 -5.29 12.62 -2.48
C ASP A 370 -4.67 13.91 -3.01
N ALA A 371 -5.48 14.69 -3.73
CA ALA A 371 -5.05 15.96 -4.30
C ALA A 371 -4.75 16.95 -3.17
N ALA A 372 -5.57 16.98 -2.12
CA ALA A 372 -5.32 17.80 -0.93
C ALA A 372 -4.02 17.38 -0.21
N CYS A 373 -3.78 16.09 0.00
CA CYS A 373 -2.56 15.58 0.62
C CYS A 373 -1.31 15.90 -0.20
N LEU A 374 -1.35 15.68 -1.52
CA LEU A 374 -0.24 16.00 -2.42
C LEU A 374 0.04 17.51 -2.46
N THR A 375 -1.02 18.32 -2.49
CA THR A 375 -0.92 19.78 -2.46
C THR A 375 -0.36 20.27 -1.13
N GLY A 376 -0.82 19.72 -0.01
CA GLY A 376 -0.30 20.02 1.32
C GLY A 376 1.18 19.65 1.47
N ALA A 377 1.58 18.48 0.96
CA ALA A 377 2.98 18.07 0.93
C ALA A 377 3.83 19.00 0.06
N ALA A 378 3.35 19.38 -1.13
CA ALA A 378 4.04 20.33 -2.00
C ALA A 378 4.18 21.72 -1.36
N LEU A 379 3.14 22.20 -0.68
CA LEU A 379 3.16 23.46 0.06
C LEU A 379 4.15 23.40 1.23
N TYR A 380 4.18 22.29 1.96
CA TYR A 380 5.14 22.07 3.03
C TYR A 380 6.59 22.13 2.51
N VAL A 381 6.88 21.43 1.41
CA VAL A 381 8.18 21.50 0.74
C VAL A 381 8.49 22.93 0.31
N PHE A 382 7.53 23.63 -0.27
CA PHE A 382 7.69 25.03 -0.65
C PHE A 382 8.05 25.92 0.55
N VAL A 383 7.35 25.78 1.68
CA VAL A 383 7.63 26.54 2.91
C VAL A 383 9.05 26.25 3.42
N ARG A 384 9.45 24.98 3.52
CA ARG A 384 10.79 24.59 4.00
C ARG A 384 11.90 25.14 3.08
N VAL A 385 11.70 25.05 1.77
CA VAL A 385 12.73 25.40 0.79
C VAL A 385 12.81 26.90 0.53
N VAL A 386 11.66 27.57 0.38
CA VAL A 386 11.61 28.98 -0.03
C VAL A 386 11.66 29.91 1.17
N LEU A 387 10.89 29.62 2.22
CA LEU A 387 10.79 30.50 3.39
C LEU A 387 11.93 30.22 4.38
N GLN A 388 12.19 28.95 4.67
CA GLN A 388 13.23 28.58 5.65
C GLN A 388 14.60 28.36 5.01
N LYS A 389 14.71 28.38 3.67
CA LYS A 389 15.97 28.20 2.92
C LYS A 389 16.70 26.89 3.26
N ASP A 390 15.95 25.84 3.64
CA ASP A 390 16.50 24.54 3.99
C ASP A 390 16.92 23.77 2.72
N ARG A 391 18.18 23.99 2.30
CA ARG A 391 18.76 23.35 1.12
C ARG A 391 18.99 21.85 1.33
N ALA A 392 19.24 21.42 2.57
CA ALA A 392 19.45 20.01 2.90
C ALA A 392 18.15 19.22 2.67
N PHE A 393 17.04 19.78 3.14
CA PHE A 393 15.71 19.23 2.92
C PHE A 393 15.37 19.12 1.43
N LEU A 394 15.65 20.17 0.63
CA LEU A 394 15.42 20.12 -0.82
C LEU A 394 16.18 18.98 -1.50
N VAL A 395 17.48 18.84 -1.21
CA VAL A 395 18.33 17.79 -1.80
C VAL A 395 17.80 16.41 -1.41
N LEU A 396 17.40 16.23 -0.16
CA LEU A 396 16.83 14.96 0.30
C LEU A 396 15.53 14.63 -0.41
N VAL A 397 14.60 15.58 -0.53
CA VAL A 397 13.32 15.37 -1.23
C VAL A 397 13.57 14.99 -2.68
N ILE A 398 14.45 15.71 -3.39
CA ILE A 398 14.80 15.41 -4.78
C ILE A 398 15.40 14.00 -4.89
N LEU A 399 16.37 13.66 -4.05
CA LEU A 399 17.03 12.36 -4.07
C LEU A 399 16.03 11.21 -3.80
N THR A 400 15.12 11.42 -2.86
CA THR A 400 14.09 10.43 -2.49
C THR A 400 13.08 10.25 -3.63
N LEU A 401 12.66 11.34 -4.28
CA LEU A 401 11.78 11.28 -5.45
C LEU A 401 12.45 10.59 -6.64
N LEU A 402 13.70 10.93 -6.94
CA LEU A 402 14.48 10.29 -8.01
C LEU A 402 14.67 8.80 -7.75
N THR A 403 14.98 8.42 -6.51
CA THR A 403 15.16 7.00 -6.16
C THR A 403 13.84 6.24 -6.22
N SER A 404 12.74 6.86 -5.77
CA SER A 404 11.40 6.27 -5.90
C SER A 404 11.02 6.06 -7.37
N ALA A 405 11.26 7.06 -8.23
CA ALA A 405 11.04 6.95 -9.67
C ALA A 405 11.93 5.87 -10.31
N LEU A 406 13.21 5.80 -9.91
CA LEU A 406 14.14 4.77 -10.36
C LEU A 406 13.62 3.36 -10.02
N CYS A 407 13.24 3.14 -8.77
CA CYS A 407 12.69 1.88 -8.30
C CYS A 407 11.40 1.51 -9.04
N TYR A 408 10.50 2.47 -9.21
CA TYR A 408 9.20 2.24 -9.82
C TYR A 408 9.29 1.93 -11.32
N TYR A 409 10.02 2.74 -12.10
CA TYR A 409 10.03 2.64 -13.56
C TYR A 409 11.13 1.71 -14.11
N TRP A 410 12.27 1.56 -13.43
CA TRP A 410 13.40 0.78 -13.95
C TRP A 410 13.64 -0.53 -13.22
N LEU A 411 13.25 -0.67 -11.95
CA LEU A 411 13.47 -1.90 -11.18
C LEU A 411 12.21 -2.77 -11.06
N ASP A 412 11.08 -2.29 -11.58
CA ASP A 412 9.75 -2.93 -11.45
C ASP A 412 9.39 -3.23 -10.00
N LEU A 413 9.73 -2.31 -9.10
CA LEU A 413 9.35 -2.38 -7.69
C LEU A 413 8.14 -1.49 -7.46
N GLY A 414 7.34 -1.80 -6.44
CA GLY A 414 6.31 -0.90 -5.97
C GLY A 414 6.89 0.43 -5.49
N PRO A 415 6.02 1.41 -5.27
CA PRO A 415 6.42 2.67 -4.68
C PRO A 415 7.19 2.48 -3.37
N ARG A 416 8.06 3.41 -2.99
CA ARG A 416 8.90 3.27 -1.78
C ARG A 416 8.67 4.39 -0.77
N ASN A 417 9.20 4.20 0.43
CA ASN A 417 8.92 4.94 1.66
C ASN A 417 9.33 6.44 1.71
N ILE A 418 8.91 7.24 0.73
CA ILE A 418 9.17 8.69 0.65
C ILE A 418 8.81 9.37 1.97
N LEU A 419 7.65 9.06 2.55
CA LEU A 419 7.21 9.68 3.81
C LEU A 419 8.07 9.25 5.00
N ALA A 420 8.54 8.01 5.04
CA ALA A 420 9.38 7.55 6.15
C ALA A 420 10.73 8.28 6.14
N PHE A 421 11.32 8.51 4.97
CA PHE A 421 12.55 9.30 4.84
C PHE A 421 12.35 10.76 5.23
N ILE A 422 11.25 11.39 4.81
CA ILE A 422 10.92 12.78 5.18
C ILE A 422 10.69 12.89 6.68
N ALA A 423 9.88 12.00 7.27
CA ALA A 423 9.58 12.02 8.70
C ALA A 423 10.83 11.76 9.54
N PHE A 424 11.68 10.81 9.12
CA PHE A 424 12.97 10.56 9.78
C PHE A 424 13.84 11.83 9.81
N PHE A 425 13.97 12.52 8.67
CA PHE A 425 14.77 13.73 8.59
C PHE A 425 14.25 14.85 9.50
N GLU A 426 12.93 15.05 9.53
CA GLU A 426 12.30 16.05 10.41
C GLU A 426 12.49 15.74 11.88
N ILE A 427 12.31 14.47 12.28
CA ILE A 427 12.54 14.05 13.66
C ILE A 427 14.00 14.28 14.04
N VAL A 428 14.96 13.80 13.24
CA VAL A 428 16.38 13.94 13.55
C VAL A 428 16.81 15.41 13.57
N GLY A 429 16.33 16.23 12.62
CA GLY A 429 16.57 17.67 12.57
C GLY A 429 16.11 18.37 13.86
N HIS A 430 14.87 18.12 14.28
CA HIS A 430 14.30 18.69 15.51
C HIS A 430 15.08 18.30 16.77
N TYR A 431 15.49 17.03 16.89
CA TYR A 431 16.30 16.57 18.01
C TYR A 431 17.71 17.16 17.98
N GLN A 432 18.30 17.32 16.81
CA GLN A 432 19.61 17.94 16.63
C GLN A 432 19.61 19.39 17.11
N GLU A 433 18.62 20.20 16.71
CA GLU A 433 18.46 21.58 17.18
C GLU A 433 18.35 21.66 18.71
N LYS A 434 17.49 20.85 19.31
CA LYS A 434 17.33 20.81 20.78
C LYS A 434 18.62 20.44 21.50
N LEU A 435 19.40 19.51 20.94
CA LEU A 435 20.66 19.07 21.52
C LEU A 435 21.75 20.11 21.36
N VAL A 436 21.83 20.80 20.22
CA VAL A 436 22.75 21.93 20.02
C VAL A 436 22.43 23.05 21.00
N LYS A 437 21.16 23.43 21.17
CA LYS A 437 20.74 24.45 22.15
C LYS A 437 21.13 24.06 23.57
N LYS A 438 20.84 22.82 24.00
CA LYS A 438 21.25 22.31 25.32
C LYS A 438 22.76 22.24 25.50
N ALA A 439 23.51 21.85 24.48
CA ALA A 439 24.97 21.80 24.50
C ALA A 439 25.57 23.20 24.65
N LYS A 440 25.01 24.19 23.95
CA LYS A 440 25.39 25.62 24.07
C LYS A 440 25.12 26.13 25.49
N THR A 441 23.92 25.92 26.02
CA THR A 441 23.57 26.30 27.40
C THR A 441 24.49 25.63 28.44
N TYR A 442 24.80 24.35 28.25
CA TYR A 442 25.72 23.63 29.13
C TYR A 442 27.15 24.17 29.03
N TYR A 443 27.62 24.48 27.82
CA TYR A 443 28.94 25.08 27.60
C TYR A 443 29.03 26.46 28.27
N GLU A 444 28.02 27.31 28.06
CA GLU A 444 27.92 28.63 28.69
C GLU A 444 27.91 28.54 30.22
N PHE A 445 27.07 27.66 30.79
CA PHE A 445 27.05 27.38 32.23
C PHE A 445 28.40 26.91 32.74
N ARG A 446 29.04 25.96 32.05
CA ARG A 446 30.36 25.44 32.41
C ARG A 446 31.40 26.55 32.37
N THR A 447 31.44 27.36 31.31
CA THR A 447 32.39 28.47 31.20
C THR A 447 32.19 29.49 32.32
N ALA A 448 30.95 29.86 32.64
CA ALA A 448 30.64 30.79 33.73
C ALA A 448 31.03 30.23 35.11
N PHE A 449 30.77 28.94 35.35
CA PHE A 449 31.13 28.25 36.59
C PHE A 449 32.66 28.19 36.80
N PHE A 450 33.43 27.93 35.73
CA PHE A 450 34.89 27.85 35.83
C PHE A 450 35.57 29.23 35.76
N SER A 451 35.00 30.23 35.08
CA SER A 451 35.52 31.61 35.10
C SER A 451 35.23 32.34 36.41
N GLY A 452 34.20 31.92 37.16
CA GLY A 452 33.85 32.46 38.48
C GLY A 452 34.68 31.91 39.65
N ARG A 453 35.50 30.87 39.43
CA ARG A 453 36.46 30.39 40.44
C ARG A 453 37.78 31.14 40.34
N SER A 454 37.86 32.33 40.92
CA SER A 454 39.15 32.86 41.38
C SER A 454 39.52 32.16 42.69
N SER A 455 40.57 31.33 42.65
CA SER A 455 41.51 30.84 43.68
C SER A 455 41.12 30.64 45.18
N ASP A 456 40.07 31.22 45.76
CA ASP A 456 39.97 31.40 47.22
C ASP A 456 38.73 30.74 47.88
N GLN A 457 38.06 29.79 47.23
CA GLN A 457 36.98 29.02 47.87
C GLN A 457 37.14 27.50 47.71
N GLU A 458 38.06 26.94 48.50
CA GLU A 458 38.01 25.54 48.93
C GLU A 458 36.92 25.37 50.00
N GLY A 459 35.70 25.02 49.59
CA GLY A 459 34.66 24.70 50.58
C GLY A 459 33.21 24.56 50.08
N ALA A 460 32.93 24.74 48.79
CA ALA A 460 31.55 24.66 48.28
C ALA A 460 31.14 23.23 47.88
N VAL A 461 29.94 22.85 48.36
CA VAL A 461 29.19 21.60 48.13
C VAL A 461 29.18 21.19 46.65
N ASP A 462 29.31 19.88 46.40
CA ASP A 462 29.40 19.26 45.07
C ASP A 462 28.07 19.28 44.29
N GLU A 463 27.72 20.46 43.78
CA GLU A 463 26.62 20.67 42.83
C GLU A 463 27.04 20.39 41.38
N ARG A 464 27.87 19.37 41.12
CA ARG A 464 28.13 18.94 39.74
C ARG A 464 26.81 18.53 39.06
N PRO A 465 26.50 19.07 37.87
CA PRO A 465 25.31 18.68 37.12
C PRO A 465 25.35 17.18 36.80
N LEU A 466 24.17 16.56 36.70
CA LEU A 466 24.00 15.11 36.55
C LEU A 466 24.86 14.52 35.41
N TRP A 467 25.05 15.26 34.32
CA TRP A 467 25.85 14.85 33.17
C TRP A 467 27.35 14.73 33.47
N ASP A 468 27.92 15.58 34.32
CA ASP A 468 29.32 15.46 34.76
C ASP A 468 29.52 14.27 35.70
N LYS A 469 28.49 13.93 36.49
CA LYS A 469 28.48 12.71 37.31
C LYS A 469 28.39 11.45 36.45
N ILE A 470 27.59 11.48 35.38
CA ILE A 470 27.43 10.37 34.42
C ILE A 470 28.71 10.18 33.60
N LEU A 471 29.24 11.25 32.99
CA LEU A 471 30.47 11.18 32.20
C LEU A 471 31.69 10.83 33.07
N GLY A 472 31.77 11.37 34.29
CA GLY A 472 32.79 10.98 35.26
C GLY A 472 32.72 9.50 35.64
N ARG A 473 31.53 8.93 35.81
CA ARG A 473 31.35 7.49 36.04
C ARG A 473 31.75 6.65 34.83
N ILE A 474 31.34 7.05 33.62
CA ILE A 474 31.70 6.34 32.38
C ILE A 474 33.22 6.36 32.20
N PHE A 475 33.86 7.51 32.40
CA PHE A 475 35.32 7.65 32.28
C PHE A 475 36.07 6.85 33.36
N TRP A 476 35.55 6.82 34.59
CA TRP A 476 36.11 6.01 35.69
C TRP A 476 36.01 4.49 35.39
N ILE A 477 34.89 4.03 34.81
CA ILE A 477 34.71 2.62 34.40
C ILE A 477 35.70 2.25 33.28
N PHE A 478 35.96 3.15 32.33
CA PHE A 478 36.93 2.90 31.26
C PHE A 478 38.39 2.98 31.71
N GLN A 479 38.71 3.77 32.74
CA GLN A 479 40.06 3.87 33.28
C GLN A 479 40.40 2.80 34.33
N ASN A 480 39.40 2.21 34.98
CA ASN A 480 39.58 1.12 35.93
C ASN A 480 38.78 -0.12 35.51
N PRO A 481 39.17 -0.83 34.43
CA PRO A 481 38.63 -2.16 34.19
C PRO A 481 39.09 -3.04 35.35
N ALA A 482 38.15 -3.46 36.20
CA ALA A 482 38.45 -4.26 37.38
C ALA A 482 39.28 -5.50 37.02
N THR A 483 40.46 -5.60 37.61
CA THR A 483 41.20 -6.85 37.78
C THR A 483 40.41 -7.75 38.73
N GLU A 484 39.43 -8.49 38.21
CA GLU A 484 38.93 -9.70 38.87
C GLU A 484 39.73 -10.89 38.38
N THR A 485 40.85 -11.16 39.06
CA THR A 485 41.48 -12.48 39.06
C THR A 485 41.31 -13.10 40.43
N LYS A 486 40.48 -14.16 40.46
CA LYS A 486 40.57 -15.39 41.26
C LYS A 486 41.27 -15.30 42.63
N GLU A 487 40.52 -15.68 43.66
CA GLU A 487 41.08 -16.57 44.68
C GLU A 487 40.04 -17.61 45.11
N SER A 488 40.35 -18.85 44.78
CA SER A 488 39.77 -20.08 45.30
C SER A 488 40.33 -20.41 46.68
N THR A 489 39.57 -21.18 47.46
CA THR A 489 39.93 -22.23 48.45
C THR A 489 39.50 -21.96 49.89
N PRO A 490 39.36 -23.03 50.73
CA PRO A 490 39.35 -24.46 50.42
C PRO A 490 37.96 -25.12 50.46
#